data_AF-A0A241XPF1-F1
#
_entry.id   AF-A0A241XPF1-F1
#
_cell.length_a   1.000
_cell.length_b   1.000
_cell.length_c   1.000
_cell.angle_alpha   90.00
_cell.angle_beta   90.00
_cell.angle_gamma   90.00
#
_symmetry.space_group_name_H-M   'P 1'
#
loop_
_entity.id
_entity.type
_entity.pdbx_description
1 polymer ?
#
loop_
_entity_poly.entity_id
_entity_poly.type
_entity_poly.pdbx_seq_one_letter_code
_entity_poly.pdbx_strand_id
1 'polypeptide(L)'
;MPKYTCTCGYVMNLSQGWSDYELTLIPESAIESLGDRLDSEDKLSSDQLYEALDEKAITVYRCPKCRRLHLEEEPNRFTTYIVE
;
A
#
# COMPACT_ATOMS: atom_id res chain seq x y z
N MET A 1 -3.92 18.27 2.44
CA MET A 1 -3.96 16.98 3.15
C MET A 1 -5.00 16.12 2.45
N PRO A 2 -4.59 15.13 1.65
CA PRO A 2 -5.54 14.19 1.06
C PRO A 2 -6.34 13.49 2.16
N LYS A 3 -7.60 13.21 1.86
CA LYS A 3 -8.52 12.52 2.76
C LYS A 3 -9.30 11.50 1.95
N TYR A 4 -9.51 10.33 2.53
CA TYR A 4 -10.39 9.33 1.97
C TYR A 4 -11.57 9.09 2.90
N THR A 5 -12.78 9.13 2.37
CA THR A 5 -13.99 8.86 3.16
C THR A 5 -14.46 7.45 2.90
N CYS A 6 -14.39 6.60 3.92
CA CYS A 6 -14.92 5.24 3.85
C CYS A 6 -16.45 5.26 3.73
N THR A 7 -17.03 4.23 3.11
CA THR A 7 -18.48 4.01 3.00
C THR A 7 -19.21 4.03 4.36
N CYS A 8 -18.53 3.73 5.47
CA CYS A 8 -19.11 3.83 6.83
C CYS A 8 -19.16 5.26 7.41
N GLY A 9 -18.72 6.26 6.65
CA GLY A 9 -18.65 7.67 7.03
C GLY A 9 -17.39 8.06 7.82
N TYR A 10 -16.46 7.14 8.08
CA TYR A 10 -15.17 7.48 8.71
C TYR A 10 -14.22 8.14 7.70
N VAL A 11 -13.62 9.27 8.09
CA VAL A 11 -12.69 10.03 7.25
C VAL A 11 -11.25 9.71 7.67
N MET A 12 -10.49 9.09 6.77
CA MET A 12 -9.06 8.82 6.92
C MET A 12 -8.27 10.02 6.44
N ASN A 13 -7.41 10.56 7.30
CA ASN A 13 -6.51 11.66 6.95
C ASN A 13 -5.20 11.06 6.41
N LEU A 14 -5.02 11.13 5.09
CA LEU A 14 -3.89 10.58 4.36
C LEU A 14 -2.81 11.67 4.25
N SER A 15 -1.99 11.88 5.28
CA SER A 15 -0.93 12.91 5.21
C SER A 15 0.05 12.91 6.39
N GLN A 16 0.38 11.76 6.94
CA GLN A 16 1.53 11.62 7.84
C GLN A 16 2.17 10.35 7.32
N GLY A 17 3.39 10.41 6.77
CA GLY A 17 3.96 9.35 5.92
C GLY A 17 4.06 7.93 6.53
N TRP A 18 3.49 7.73 7.71
CA TRP A 18 3.41 6.54 8.54
C TRP A 18 1.95 6.43 9.06
N SER A 19 0.98 6.45 8.16
CA SER A 19 -0.43 6.31 8.50
C SER A 19 -0.79 4.83 8.60
N ASP A 20 -1.35 4.38 9.73
CA ASP A 20 -1.90 3.01 9.85
C ASP A 20 -3.09 2.74 8.90
N TYR A 21 -3.56 3.77 8.19
CA TYR A 21 -4.61 3.66 7.19
C TYR A 21 -4.05 3.32 5.82
N GLU A 22 -2.81 3.69 5.52
CA GLU A 22 -2.16 3.56 4.22
C GLU A 22 -1.27 2.32 4.22
N LEU A 23 -1.70 1.32 3.48
CA LEU A 23 -1.01 0.04 3.34
C LEU A 23 -0.63 -0.16 1.88
N THR A 24 0.35 -1.04 1.66
CA THR A 24 0.74 -1.47 0.32
C THR A 24 0.48 -2.97 0.20
N LEU A 25 -0.30 -3.36 -0.81
CA LEU A 25 -0.45 -4.76 -1.20
C LEU A 25 0.61 -5.08 -2.27
N ILE A 26 1.47 -6.04 -1.97
CA ILE A 26 2.60 -6.42 -2.81
C ILE A 26 2.51 -7.92 -3.10
N PRO A 27 2.64 -8.36 -4.37
CA PRO A 27 2.72 -9.79 -4.70
C PRO A 27 3.92 -10.44 -4.01
N GLU A 28 3.74 -11.63 -3.46
CA GLU A 28 4.81 -12.40 -2.78
C GLU A 28 6.05 -12.56 -3.67
N SER A 29 5.86 -12.86 -4.96
CA SER A 29 6.95 -12.98 -5.94
C SER A 29 7.82 -11.72 -6.06
N ALA A 30 7.26 -10.54 -5.80
CA ALA A 30 8.04 -9.29 -5.83
C ALA A 30 8.93 -9.17 -4.59
N ILE A 31 8.45 -9.65 -3.43
CA ILE A 31 9.24 -9.71 -2.19
C ILE A 31 10.39 -10.69 -2.34
N GLU A 32 10.14 -11.89 -2.91
CA GLU A 32 11.18 -12.87 -3.19
C GLU A 32 12.27 -12.29 -4.12
N SER A 33 11.85 -11.67 -5.22
CA SER A 33 12.79 -11.05 -6.16
C SER A 33 13.59 -9.90 -5.54
N LEU A 34 13.03 -9.16 -4.59
CA LEU A 34 13.77 -8.15 -3.83
C LEU A 34 14.80 -8.81 -2.89
N GLY A 35 14.44 -9.92 -2.25
CA GLY A 35 15.37 -10.72 -1.42
C GLY A 35 16.58 -11.17 -2.21
N ASP A 36 16.39 -11.76 -3.39
CA ASP A 36 17.48 -12.21 -4.27
C ASP A 36 18.43 -11.05 -4.64
N ARG A 37 17.88 -9.85 -4.86
CA ARG A 37 18.67 -8.66 -5.17
C ARG A 37 19.45 -8.15 -3.96
N LEU A 38 18.89 -8.24 -2.76
CA LEU A 38 19.58 -7.87 -1.51
C LEU A 38 20.75 -8.79 -1.18
N ASP A 39 20.64 -10.07 -1.54
CA ASP A 39 21.70 -11.08 -1.35
C ASP A 39 22.80 -11.01 -2.43
N SER A 40 22.57 -10.24 -3.50
CA SER A 40 23.57 -10.04 -4.54
C SER A 40 24.72 -9.13 -4.06
N GLU A 41 25.88 -9.19 -4.72
CA GLU A 41 27.01 -8.30 -4.40
C GLU A 41 26.71 -6.82 -4.74
N ASP A 42 25.62 -6.56 -5.48
CA ASP A 42 25.14 -5.21 -5.78
C ASP A 42 24.40 -4.63 -4.56
N LYS A 43 25.01 -3.59 -3.98
CA LYS A 43 24.38 -2.83 -2.89
C LYS A 43 23.21 -2.02 -3.44
N LEU A 44 22.01 -2.45 -3.08
CA LEU A 44 20.79 -1.66 -3.24
C LEU A 44 20.84 -0.40 -2.36
N SER A 45 20.59 0.76 -2.96
CA SER A 45 20.28 1.96 -2.19
C SER A 45 18.86 1.89 -1.61
N SER A 46 18.56 2.74 -0.62
CA SER A 46 17.20 2.89 -0.09
C SER A 46 16.19 3.21 -1.19
N ASP A 47 16.57 4.07 -2.13
CA ASP A 47 15.68 4.54 -3.19
C ASP A 47 15.34 3.39 -4.15
N GLN A 48 16.34 2.60 -4.52
CA GLN A 48 16.15 1.42 -5.37
C GLN A 48 15.32 0.33 -4.70
N LEU A 49 15.38 0.22 -3.37
CA LEU A 49 14.53 -0.69 -2.61
C LEU A 49 13.06 -0.26 -2.67
N TYR A 50 12.77 1.03 -2.46
CA TYR A 50 11.39 1.54 -2.54
C TYR A 50 10.84 1.47 -3.96
N GLU A 51 11.64 1.82 -4.98
CA GLU A 51 11.24 1.68 -6.39
C GLU A 51 10.86 0.24 -6.75
N ALA A 52 11.62 -0.74 -6.24
CA ALA A 52 11.34 -2.16 -6.49
C ALA A 52 10.04 -2.64 -5.82
N LEU A 53 9.69 -2.09 -4.66
CA LEU A 53 8.44 -2.38 -3.97
C LEU A 53 7.25 -1.71 -4.68
N ASP A 54 7.44 -0.49 -5.17
CA ASP A 54 6.39 0.32 -5.80
C ASP A 54 5.98 -0.19 -7.19
N GLU A 55 6.88 -0.84 -7.95
CA GLU A 55 6.60 -1.30 -9.33
C GLU A 55 5.35 -2.18 -9.44
N LYS A 56 5.07 -2.99 -8.41
CA LYS A 56 3.91 -3.91 -8.37
C LYS A 56 3.00 -3.67 -7.17
N ALA A 57 3.19 -2.54 -6.48
CA ALA A 57 2.40 -2.15 -5.33
C ALA A 57 0.99 -1.71 -5.73
N ILE A 58 0.01 -2.09 -4.92
CA ILE A 58 -1.32 -1.49 -4.94
C ILE A 58 -1.52 -0.74 -3.63
N THR A 59 -1.89 0.54 -3.71
CA THR A 59 -2.24 1.32 -2.52
C THR A 59 -3.54 0.80 -1.93
N VAL A 60 -3.53 0.53 -0.62
CA VAL A 60 -4.68 0.00 0.11
C VAL A 60 -5.00 0.90 1.28
N TYR A 61 -6.25 1.35 1.36
CA TYR A 61 -6.75 2.05 2.54
C TYR A 61 -7.55 1.12 3.44
N ARG A 62 -7.13 0.96 4.69
CA ARG A 62 -7.85 0.17 5.70
C ARG A 62 -8.60 1.07 6.67
N CYS A 63 -9.93 0.98 6.65
CA CYS A 63 -10.75 1.75 7.57
C CYS A 63 -10.62 1.22 9.01
N PRO A 64 -10.21 2.03 10.00
CA PRO A 64 -10.08 1.58 11.39
C PRO A 64 -11.44 1.28 12.04
N LYS A 65 -12.52 1.91 11.55
CA LYS A 65 -13.87 1.79 12.13
C LYS A 65 -14.60 0.52 11.68
N CYS A 66 -14.58 0.23 10.38
CA CYS A 66 -15.33 -0.89 9.81
C CYS A 66 -14.47 -1.97 9.16
N ARG A 67 -13.14 -1.81 9.20
CA ARG A 67 -12.14 -2.75 8.68
C ARG A 67 -12.23 -3.07 7.18
N ARG A 68 -13.06 -2.35 6.41
CA ARG A 68 -13.08 -2.41 4.95
C ARG A 68 -11.70 -2.06 4.38
N LEU A 69 -11.35 -2.76 3.30
CA LEU A 69 -10.17 -2.50 2.50
C LEU A 69 -10.61 -1.82 1.21
N HIS A 70 -9.95 -0.72 0.86
CA HIS A 70 -10.16 0.01 -0.38
C HIS A 70 -8.87 -0.03 -1.19
N LEU A 71 -8.83 -0.81 -2.26
CA LEU A 71 -7.67 -0.98 -3.13
C LEU A 71 -7.75 0.04 -4.26
N GLU A 72 -6.73 0.88 -4.42
CA GLU A 72 -6.61 1.84 -5.52
C GLU A 72 -5.87 1.19 -6.69
N GLU A 73 -6.61 0.57 -7.60
CA GLU A 73 -6.04 -0.09 -8.79
C GLU A 73 -5.71 0.91 -9.91
N GLU A 74 -6.40 2.04 -9.92
CA GLU A 74 -6.14 3.19 -10.80
C GLU A 74 -6.35 4.50 -10.00
N PRO A 75 -5.76 5.63 -10.41
CA PRO A 75 -5.87 6.89 -9.68
C PRO A 75 -7.34 7.26 -9.39
N ASN A 76 -7.67 7.35 -8.10
CA ASN A 76 -9.00 7.60 -7.56
C ASN A 76 -10.10 6.56 -7.90
N ARG A 77 -9.74 5.34 -8.31
CA ARG A 77 -10.69 4.24 -8.53
C ARG A 77 -10.42 3.10 -7.55
N PHE A 78 -11.45 2.77 -6.79
CA PHE A 78 -11.33 1.88 -5.63
C PHE A 78 -12.18 0.62 -5.74
N THR A 79 -11.54 -0.53 -5.65
CA THR A 79 -12.21 -1.81 -5.40
C THR A 79 -12.29 -2.02 -3.89
N THR A 80 -13.50 -2.22 -3.35
CA THR A 80 -13.74 -2.30 -1.90
C THR A 80 -14.10 -3.70 -1.45
N TYR A 81 -13.39 -4.20 -0.44
CA TYR A 81 -13.64 -5.50 0.19
C TYR A 81 -14.14 -5.33 1.62
N ILE A 82 -15.00 -6.26 2.04
CA ILE A 82 -15.60 -6.33 3.38
C ILE A 82 -15.05 -7.57 4.06
N VAL A 83 -14.69 -7.45 5.34
CA VAL A 83 -14.40 -8.61 6.19
C VAL A 83 -15.74 -9.19 6.63
N GLU A 84 -16.07 -10.41 6.20
CA GLU A 84 -17.26 -11.16 6.62
C GLU A 84 -17.20 -11.59 8.09
#